data_AF-A0A2U3YQB3-F1
#
_entry.id   AF-A0A2U3YQB3-F1
#
_cell.length_a   1.000
_cell.length_b   1.000
_cell.length_c   1.000
_cell.angle_alpha   90.00
_cell.angle_beta   90.00
_cell.angle_gamma   90.00
#
_symmetry.space_group_name_H-M   'P 1'
#
loop_
_entity.id
_entity.type
_entity.pdbx_description
1 polymer ?
#
loop_
_entity_poly.entity_id
_entity_poly.type
_entity_poly.pdbx_seq_one_letter_code
_entity_poly.pdbx_strand_id
1 'polypeptide(L)'
;MEELLTAATTGILRHIAAEEVSKERERKEEERRQAEEERLKQERELVLTQLSQGLATELTELVVTECVRETCSQELKSAVETDQRVRMARCCEDVCAHLVDLFLGEEIFQTAKETLQELQCFCKYLQRWREAVAARKKLRRQMRAFPAAPCCVDMNDRLRALVPSAECPIAEENLAKGLLDLGHAGTVGISCTRLRWLRNKTAHQMKVQHFYKQLLSDAVWVPLDLPSLVAKHLPGRRERVFWKLVLVLPDGEEQSPGSPGRILANWLQVKFMGGDGSVGDMSSEAGGIQTLALFHALSSKGDQTVAVNVCIKVGENPVYLLL
;
A
#
# COMPACT_ATOMS: atom_id res chain seq x y z
N MET A 1 -42.52 -128.25 15.49
CA MET A 1 -41.24 -127.49 15.53
C MET A 1 -41.40 -126.09 14.93
N GLU A 2 -42.24 -125.92 13.90
CA GLU A 2 -42.55 -124.61 13.28
C GLU A 2 -43.29 -123.62 14.21
N GLU A 3 -44.23 -124.06 15.06
CA GLU A 3 -44.99 -123.16 15.97
C GLU A 3 -44.15 -122.53 17.09
N LEU A 4 -43.08 -123.20 17.54
CA LEU A 4 -42.17 -122.69 18.57
C LEU A 4 -41.18 -121.68 17.99
N LEU A 5 -40.77 -121.88 16.74
CA LEU A 5 -39.94 -120.95 15.97
C LEU A 5 -40.71 -119.68 15.59
N THR A 6 -41.99 -119.77 15.22
CA THR A 6 -42.83 -118.60 14.93
C THR A 6 -43.16 -117.80 16.19
N ALA A 7 -43.38 -118.45 17.34
CA ALA A 7 -43.56 -117.76 18.61
C ALA A 7 -42.29 -117.03 19.09
N ALA A 8 -41.12 -117.67 18.98
CA ALA A 8 -39.84 -117.07 19.35
C ALA A 8 -39.44 -115.92 18.41
N THR A 9 -39.60 -116.10 17.09
CA THR A 9 -39.30 -115.04 16.10
C THR A 9 -40.27 -113.86 16.22
N THR A 10 -41.55 -114.08 16.48
CA THR A 10 -42.50 -112.98 16.74
C THR A 10 -42.22 -112.26 18.06
N GLY A 11 -41.75 -112.96 19.10
CA GLY A 11 -41.30 -112.34 20.35
C GLY A 11 -40.09 -111.41 20.15
N ILE A 12 -39.08 -111.89 19.43
CA ILE A 12 -37.87 -111.12 19.08
C ILE A 12 -38.24 -109.91 18.20
N LEU A 13 -39.08 -110.11 17.17
CA LEU A 13 -39.52 -109.03 16.30
C LEU A 13 -40.35 -107.97 17.05
N ARG A 14 -41.20 -108.37 18.00
CA ARG A 14 -41.93 -107.40 18.85
C ARG A 14 -41.00 -106.60 19.76
N HIS A 15 -39.98 -107.24 20.33
CA HIS A 15 -39.00 -106.53 21.17
C HIS A 15 -38.15 -105.56 20.34
N ILE A 16 -37.64 -105.99 19.18
CA ILE A 16 -36.89 -105.13 18.26
C ILE A 16 -37.77 -103.98 17.76
N ALA A 17 -39.02 -104.25 17.39
CA ALA A 17 -39.96 -103.20 16.97
C ALA A 17 -40.27 -102.22 18.11
N ALA A 18 -40.44 -102.69 19.35
CA ALA A 18 -40.69 -101.81 20.50
C ALA A 18 -39.47 -100.95 20.85
N GLU A 19 -38.26 -101.53 20.82
CA GLU A 19 -37.01 -100.83 21.08
C GLU A 19 -36.75 -99.75 20.00
N GLU A 20 -36.96 -100.09 18.73
CA GLU A 20 -36.73 -99.14 17.63
C GLU A 20 -37.80 -98.05 17.58
N VAL A 21 -39.05 -98.37 17.93
CA VAL A 21 -40.10 -97.35 18.13
C VAL A 21 -39.77 -96.45 19.34
N SER A 22 -39.15 -96.98 20.40
CA SER A 22 -38.74 -96.17 21.56
C SER A 22 -37.57 -95.24 21.24
N LYS A 23 -36.51 -95.74 20.57
CA LYS A 23 -35.37 -94.94 20.13
C LYS A 23 -35.77 -93.86 19.14
N GLU A 24 -36.69 -94.17 18.23
CA GLU A 24 -37.15 -93.19 17.25
C GLU A 24 -38.12 -92.15 17.86
N ARG A 25 -38.83 -92.51 18.94
CA ARG A 25 -39.56 -91.53 19.76
C ARG A 25 -38.59 -90.60 20.49
N GLU A 26 -37.54 -91.13 21.10
CA GLU A 26 -36.53 -90.33 21.80
C GLU A 26 -35.80 -89.37 20.86
N ARG A 27 -35.40 -89.83 19.66
CA ARG A 27 -34.82 -88.95 18.63
C ARG A 27 -35.77 -87.84 18.22
N LYS A 28 -37.05 -88.16 17.99
CA LYS A 28 -38.07 -87.14 17.68
C LYS A 28 -38.30 -86.15 18.82
N GLU A 29 -38.22 -86.59 20.07
CA GLU A 29 -38.35 -85.70 21.23
C GLU A 29 -37.12 -84.79 21.37
N GLU A 30 -35.92 -85.31 21.14
CA GLU A 30 -34.68 -84.53 21.17
C GLU A 30 -34.62 -83.50 20.03
N GLU A 31 -35.01 -83.89 18.82
CA GLU A 31 -35.16 -82.97 17.67
C GLU A 31 -36.18 -81.87 17.96
N ARG A 32 -37.30 -82.20 18.63
CA ARG A 32 -38.29 -81.21 19.05
C ARG A 32 -37.72 -80.23 20.07
N ARG A 33 -36.97 -80.71 21.07
CA ARG A 33 -36.31 -79.84 22.06
C ARG A 33 -35.30 -78.90 21.40
N GLN A 34 -34.48 -79.42 20.48
CA GLN A 34 -33.51 -78.60 19.75
C GLN A 34 -34.20 -77.52 18.89
N ALA A 35 -35.26 -77.88 18.17
CA ALA A 35 -36.04 -76.94 17.38
C ALA A 35 -36.70 -75.85 18.25
N GLU A 36 -37.22 -76.20 19.43
CA GLU A 36 -37.78 -75.24 20.39
C GLU A 36 -36.70 -74.31 20.97
N GLU A 37 -35.53 -74.83 21.31
CA GLU A 37 -34.40 -74.03 21.79
C GLU A 37 -33.88 -73.05 20.73
N GLU A 38 -33.76 -73.50 19.47
CA GLU A 38 -33.38 -72.63 18.36
C GLU A 38 -34.41 -71.53 18.12
N ARG A 39 -35.69 -71.85 18.19
CA ARG A 39 -36.76 -70.86 18.09
C ARG A 39 -36.67 -69.82 19.20
N LEU A 40 -36.46 -70.26 20.44
CA LEU A 40 -36.29 -69.36 21.59
C LEU A 40 -35.03 -68.49 21.47
N LYS A 41 -33.93 -69.01 20.90
CA LYS A 41 -32.72 -68.23 20.62
C LYS A 41 -33.01 -67.15 19.57
N GLN A 42 -33.67 -67.51 18.47
CA GLN A 42 -34.04 -66.56 17.42
C GLN A 42 -34.99 -65.47 17.95
N GLU A 43 -35.99 -65.82 18.76
CA GLU A 43 -36.89 -64.85 19.40
C GLU A 43 -36.11 -63.88 20.31
N ARG A 44 -35.15 -64.39 21.09
CA ARG A 44 -34.29 -63.55 21.95
C ARG A 44 -33.38 -62.63 21.13
N GLU A 45 -32.75 -63.13 20.07
CA GLU A 45 -31.90 -62.33 19.20
C GLU A 45 -32.70 -61.25 18.46
N LEU A 46 -33.93 -61.56 18.03
CA LEU A 46 -34.83 -60.59 17.42
C LEU A 46 -35.21 -59.47 18.40
N VAL A 47 -35.52 -59.80 19.65
CA VAL A 47 -35.81 -58.79 20.68
C VAL A 47 -34.58 -57.95 21.00
N LEU A 48 -33.40 -58.57 21.13
CA LEU A 48 -32.15 -57.86 21.39
C LEU A 48 -31.79 -56.90 20.25
N THR A 49 -31.91 -57.35 19.01
CA THR A 49 -31.64 -56.50 17.84
C THR A 49 -32.60 -55.32 17.76
N GLN A 50 -33.91 -55.55 17.93
CA GLN A 50 -34.91 -54.47 17.97
C GLN A 50 -34.63 -53.45 19.07
N LEU A 51 -34.31 -53.93 20.28
CA LEU A 51 -34.05 -53.07 21.43
C LEU A 51 -32.74 -52.29 21.26
N SER A 52 -31.69 -52.95 20.75
CA SER A 52 -30.42 -52.29 20.43
C SER A 52 -30.58 -51.23 19.35
N GLN A 53 -31.43 -51.47 18.35
CA GLN A 53 -31.67 -50.53 17.27
C GLN A 53 -32.49 -49.33 17.76
N GLY A 54 -33.50 -49.54 18.60
CA GLY A 54 -34.23 -48.47 19.26
C GLY A 54 -33.32 -47.57 20.11
N LEU A 55 -32.48 -48.18 20.96
CA LEU A 55 -31.51 -47.43 21.78
C LEU A 55 -30.49 -46.68 20.91
N ALA A 56 -30.01 -47.29 19.82
CA ALA A 56 -29.10 -46.63 18.90
C ALA A 56 -29.76 -45.43 18.22
N THR A 57 -31.03 -45.53 17.81
CA THR A 57 -31.76 -44.40 17.23
C THR A 57 -32.00 -43.27 18.22
N GLU A 58 -32.43 -43.58 19.44
CA GLU A 58 -32.67 -42.57 20.49
C GLU A 58 -31.37 -41.87 20.89
N LEU A 59 -30.28 -42.62 21.07
CA LEU A 59 -28.97 -42.06 21.38
C LEU A 59 -28.48 -41.16 20.24
N THR A 60 -28.65 -41.60 18.99
CA THR A 60 -28.25 -40.81 17.83
C THR A 60 -29.06 -39.51 17.76
N GLU A 61 -30.37 -39.55 18.00
CA GLU A 61 -31.22 -38.36 17.99
C GLU A 61 -30.81 -37.38 19.11
N LEU A 62 -30.54 -37.87 20.33
CA LEU A 62 -30.05 -37.05 21.43
C LEU A 62 -28.70 -36.40 21.12
N VAL A 63 -27.75 -37.16 20.59
CA VAL A 63 -26.42 -36.62 20.23
C VAL A 63 -26.56 -35.59 19.10
N VAL A 64 -27.35 -35.88 18.07
CA VAL A 64 -27.54 -34.94 16.95
C VAL A 64 -28.23 -33.67 17.41
N THR A 65 -29.28 -33.76 18.23
CA THR A 65 -30.00 -32.58 18.72
C THR A 65 -29.11 -31.69 19.59
N GLU A 66 -28.29 -32.28 20.46
CA GLU A 66 -27.31 -31.53 21.25
C GLU A 66 -26.21 -30.91 20.40
N CYS A 67 -25.62 -31.66 19.46
CA CYS A 67 -24.62 -31.11 18.54
C CYS A 67 -25.17 -29.96 17.69
N VAL A 68 -26.41 -30.07 17.21
CA VAL A 68 -27.08 -28.98 16.47
C VAL A 68 -27.29 -27.78 17.37
N ARG A 69 -27.73 -27.97 18.61
CA ARG A 69 -27.94 -26.88 19.58
C ARG A 69 -26.63 -26.13 19.88
N GLU A 70 -25.56 -26.86 20.16
CA GLU A 70 -24.24 -26.28 20.43
C GLU A 70 -23.70 -25.54 19.21
N THR A 71 -23.80 -26.14 18.02
CA THR A 71 -23.36 -25.52 16.77
C THR A 71 -24.13 -24.23 16.51
N CYS A 72 -25.47 -24.25 16.61
CA CYS A 72 -26.30 -23.06 16.46
C CYS A 72 -25.95 -21.96 17.47
N SER A 73 -25.70 -22.32 18.74
CA SER A 73 -25.28 -21.37 19.76
C SER A 73 -23.93 -20.74 19.44
N GLN A 74 -22.97 -21.54 18.95
CA GLN A 74 -21.63 -21.07 18.64
C GLN A 74 -21.61 -20.17 17.39
N GLU A 75 -22.36 -20.55 16.36
CA GLU A 75 -22.53 -19.72 15.15
C GLU A 75 -23.26 -18.41 15.45
N LEU A 76 -24.30 -18.44 16.30
CA LEU A 76 -24.96 -17.20 16.71
C LEU A 76 -24.02 -16.30 17.49
N LYS A 77 -23.21 -16.87 18.40
CA LYS A 77 -22.23 -16.12 19.17
C LYS A 77 -21.17 -15.49 18.26
N SER A 78 -20.61 -16.24 17.31
CA SER A 78 -19.62 -15.73 16.36
C SER A 78 -20.22 -14.60 15.51
N ALA A 79 -21.45 -14.77 15.03
CA ALA A 79 -22.17 -13.74 14.26
C ALA A 79 -22.36 -12.45 15.08
N VAL A 80 -22.82 -12.55 16.33
CA VAL A 80 -23.00 -11.39 17.21
C VAL A 80 -21.66 -10.69 17.50
N GLU A 81 -20.58 -11.44 17.73
CA GLU A 81 -19.25 -10.88 17.95
C GLU A 81 -18.70 -10.16 16.70
N THR A 82 -18.97 -10.69 15.51
CA THR A 82 -18.60 -10.02 14.25
C THR A 82 -19.39 -8.73 14.05
N ASP A 83 -20.71 -8.76 14.23
CA ASP A 83 -21.58 -7.58 14.12
C ASP A 83 -21.18 -6.50 15.14
N GLN A 84 -20.87 -6.88 16.38
CA GLN A 84 -20.38 -5.95 17.39
C GLN A 84 -19.07 -5.28 16.97
N ARG A 85 -18.12 -6.02 16.39
CA ARG A 85 -16.87 -5.45 15.86
C ARG A 85 -17.12 -4.46 14.73
N VAL A 86 -18.02 -4.78 13.79
CA VAL A 86 -18.41 -3.87 12.69
C VAL A 86 -19.08 -2.61 13.23
N ARG A 87 -19.99 -2.73 14.20
CA ARG A 87 -20.64 -1.57 14.84
C ARG A 87 -19.64 -0.68 15.57
N MET A 88 -18.71 -1.26 16.31
CA MET A 88 -17.66 -0.49 16.98
C MET A 88 -16.80 0.26 15.96
N ALA A 89 -16.37 -0.40 14.89
CA ALA A 89 -15.61 0.26 13.82
C ALA A 89 -16.38 1.45 13.22
N ARG A 90 -17.65 1.25 12.86
CA ARG A 90 -18.51 2.32 12.33
C ARG A 90 -18.67 3.48 13.31
N CYS A 91 -18.94 3.20 14.59
CA CYS A 91 -19.06 4.26 15.59
C CYS A 91 -17.73 4.99 15.82
N CYS A 92 -16.59 4.29 15.76
CA CYS A 92 -15.29 4.93 15.82
C CYS A 92 -15.06 5.85 14.62
N GLU A 93 -15.43 5.43 13.41
CA GLU A 93 -15.37 6.26 12.20
C GLU A 93 -16.26 7.49 12.33
N ASP A 94 -17.51 7.34 12.78
CA ASP A 94 -18.45 8.45 12.98
C ASP A 94 -17.92 9.48 13.99
N VAL A 95 -17.36 9.00 15.11
CA VAL A 95 -16.76 9.87 16.14
C VAL A 95 -15.50 10.55 15.61
N CYS A 96 -14.64 9.83 14.88
CA CYS A 96 -13.44 10.40 14.27
C CYS A 96 -13.81 11.49 13.25
N ALA A 97 -14.79 11.23 12.38
CA ALA A 97 -15.28 12.22 11.42
C ALA A 97 -15.81 13.46 12.13
N HIS A 98 -16.62 13.28 13.19
CA HIS A 98 -17.15 14.40 13.97
C HIS A 98 -16.04 15.24 14.63
N LEU A 99 -15.02 14.59 15.21
CA LEU A 99 -13.89 15.30 15.83
C LEU A 99 -13.07 16.05 14.78
N VAL A 100 -12.78 15.42 13.64
CA VAL A 100 -12.05 16.07 12.54
C VAL A 100 -12.82 17.29 12.04
N ASP A 101 -14.12 17.18 11.81
CA ASP A 101 -14.95 18.31 11.37
C ASP A 101 -14.96 19.46 12.38
N LEU A 102 -15.04 19.14 13.67
CA LEU A 102 -15.01 20.13 14.75
C LEU A 102 -13.68 20.89 14.78
N PHE A 103 -12.55 20.17 14.79
CA PHE A 103 -11.22 20.78 14.85
C PHE A 103 -10.88 21.53 13.56
N LEU A 104 -11.22 20.96 12.40
CA LEU A 104 -11.01 21.61 11.12
C LEU A 104 -11.80 22.93 11.04
N GLY A 105 -13.04 22.94 11.52
CA GLY A 105 -13.85 24.17 11.59
C GLY A 105 -13.20 25.25 12.46
N GLU A 106 -12.64 24.88 13.60
CA GLU A 106 -11.92 25.80 14.49
C GLU A 106 -10.61 26.31 13.86
N GLU A 107 -9.81 25.44 13.26
CA GLU A 107 -8.56 25.79 12.58
C GLU A 107 -8.80 26.72 11.39
N ILE A 108 -9.83 26.45 10.57
CA ILE A 108 -10.23 27.32 9.45
C ILE A 108 -10.61 28.69 9.99
N PHE A 109 -11.42 28.76 11.05
CA PHE A 109 -11.84 30.03 11.63
C PHE A 109 -10.66 30.83 12.18
N GLN A 110 -9.76 30.17 12.92
CA GLN A 110 -8.59 30.82 13.49
C GLN A 110 -7.61 31.31 12.41
N THR A 111 -7.37 30.50 11.37
CA THR A 111 -6.55 30.89 10.21
C THR A 111 -7.16 32.08 9.46
N ALA A 112 -8.47 32.07 9.25
CA ALA A 112 -9.17 33.19 8.61
C ALA A 112 -9.07 34.48 9.45
N LYS A 113 -9.15 34.37 10.77
CA LYS A 113 -8.99 35.49 11.69
C LYS A 113 -7.58 36.08 11.64
N GLU A 114 -6.54 35.25 11.67
CA GLU A 114 -5.13 35.68 11.61
C GLU A 114 -4.82 36.36 10.28
N THR A 115 -5.19 35.72 9.16
CA THR A 115 -5.00 36.30 7.82
C THR A 115 -5.72 37.64 7.66
N LEU A 116 -6.94 37.78 8.19
CA LEU A 116 -7.65 39.06 8.18
C LEU A 116 -6.92 40.14 9.00
N GLN A 117 -6.36 39.79 10.17
CA GLN A 117 -5.58 40.73 10.98
C GLN A 117 -4.31 41.18 10.26
N GLU A 118 -3.61 40.28 9.58
CA GLU A 118 -2.44 40.61 8.77
C GLU A 118 -2.81 41.55 7.61
N LEU A 119 -3.89 41.25 6.89
CA LEU A 119 -4.39 42.10 5.82
C LEU A 119 -4.76 43.50 6.32
N GLN A 120 -5.42 43.61 7.48
CA GLN A 120 -5.69 44.90 8.10
C GLN A 120 -4.41 45.67 8.43
N CYS A 121 -3.37 44.97 8.89
CA CYS A 121 -2.07 45.57 9.15
C CYS A 121 -1.44 46.13 7.85
N PHE A 122 -1.43 45.35 6.76
CA PHE A 122 -0.95 45.79 5.46
C PHE A 122 -1.73 47.00 4.92
N CYS A 123 -3.05 47.01 5.08
CA CYS A 123 -3.89 48.14 4.68
C CYS A 123 -3.49 49.44 5.42
N LYS A 124 -3.19 49.37 6.72
CA LYS A 124 -2.70 50.53 7.49
C LYS A 124 -1.36 51.03 6.96
N TYR A 125 -0.42 50.14 6.64
CA TYR A 125 0.87 50.52 6.06
C TYR A 125 0.72 51.14 4.67
N LEU A 126 -0.10 50.57 3.80
CA LEU A 126 -0.38 51.11 2.47
C LEU A 126 -1.04 52.48 2.55
N GLN A 127 -1.95 52.69 3.50
CA GLN A 127 -2.56 53.98 3.73
C GLN A 127 -1.51 55.04 4.15
N ARG A 128 -0.66 54.73 5.13
CA ARG A 128 0.45 55.62 5.54
C ARG A 128 1.40 55.92 4.39
N TRP A 129 1.74 54.91 3.59
CA TRP A 129 2.59 55.08 2.42
C TRP A 129 1.94 55.99 1.37
N ARG A 130 0.66 55.79 1.08
CA ARG A 130 -0.12 56.64 0.16
C ARG A 130 -0.12 58.10 0.63
N GLU A 131 -0.35 58.34 1.91
CA GLU A 131 -0.32 59.68 2.52
C GLU A 131 1.07 60.31 2.41
N ALA A 132 2.14 59.57 2.73
CA ALA A 132 3.51 60.04 2.60
C ALA A 132 3.89 60.36 1.15
N VAL A 133 3.46 59.54 0.19
CA VAL A 133 3.68 59.80 -1.25
C VAL A 133 2.89 61.04 -1.70
N ALA A 134 1.66 61.22 -1.24
CA ALA A 134 0.86 62.41 -1.53
C ALA A 134 1.52 63.68 -0.98
N ALA A 135 1.98 63.66 0.28
CA ALA A 135 2.71 64.75 0.91
C ALA A 135 4.00 65.08 0.14
N ARG A 136 4.78 64.07 -0.25
CA ARG A 136 6.00 64.27 -1.07
C ARG A 136 5.70 64.86 -2.44
N LYS A 137 4.62 64.41 -3.10
CA LYS A 137 4.16 65.01 -4.37
C LYS A 137 3.77 66.47 -4.18
N LYS A 138 3.04 66.81 -3.11
CA LYS A 138 2.67 68.19 -2.77
C LYS A 138 3.90 69.05 -2.51
N LEU A 139 4.84 68.59 -1.69
CA LEU A 139 6.11 69.27 -1.42
C LEU A 139 6.90 69.51 -2.71
N ARG A 140 7.05 68.48 -3.57
CA ARG A 140 7.73 68.65 -4.87
C ARG A 140 7.07 69.70 -5.75
N ARG A 141 5.74 69.75 -5.79
CA ARG A 141 5.01 70.80 -6.54
C ARG A 141 5.26 72.18 -5.94
N GLN A 142 5.24 72.30 -4.60
CA GLN A 142 5.56 73.54 -3.91
C GLN A 142 7.01 73.99 -4.16
N MET A 143 7.98 73.07 -4.14
CA MET A 143 9.38 73.36 -4.45
C MET A 143 9.60 73.80 -5.90
N ARG A 144 8.80 73.30 -6.86
CA ARG A 144 8.85 73.76 -8.25
C ARG A 144 8.23 75.14 -8.44
N ALA A 145 7.24 75.49 -7.62
CA ALA A 145 6.64 76.82 -7.59
C ALA A 145 7.44 77.82 -6.74
N PHE A 146 8.39 77.33 -5.93
CA PHE A 146 9.35 78.17 -5.24
C PHE A 146 10.27 78.79 -6.31
N PRO A 147 10.37 80.13 -6.37
CA PRO A 147 11.27 80.76 -7.32
C PRO A 147 12.68 80.21 -7.07
N ALA A 148 13.33 79.71 -8.11
CA ALA A 148 14.73 79.34 -8.01
C ALA A 148 15.47 80.56 -7.44
N ALA A 149 16.23 80.35 -6.34
CA ALA A 149 17.05 81.41 -5.79
C ALA A 149 17.83 82.05 -6.95
N PRO A 150 17.89 83.39 -7.07
CA PRO A 150 18.58 84.04 -8.17
C PRO A 150 19.98 83.48 -8.26
N CYS A 151 20.24 82.66 -9.28
CA CYS A 151 21.55 82.05 -9.42
C CYS A 151 22.49 83.16 -9.86
N CYS A 152 23.35 83.63 -8.95
CA CYS A 152 24.51 84.46 -9.24
C CYS A 152 25.54 83.60 -10.01
N VAL A 153 25.16 83.13 -11.19
CA VAL A 153 26.06 82.39 -12.07
C VAL A 153 26.76 83.43 -12.93
N ASP A 154 28.09 83.45 -12.85
CA ASP A 154 28.93 84.24 -13.74
C ASP A 154 28.58 83.87 -15.21
N MET A 155 28.62 84.85 -16.12
CA MET A 155 28.20 84.65 -17.51
C MET A 155 29.00 83.55 -18.22
N ASN A 156 30.24 83.31 -17.79
CA ASN A 156 31.11 82.26 -18.31
C ASN A 156 30.61 80.85 -17.97
N ASP A 157 30.03 80.65 -16.78
CA ASP A 157 29.52 79.34 -16.35
C ASP A 157 28.17 79.00 -17.01
N ARG A 158 27.38 80.02 -17.42
CA ARG A 158 26.16 79.82 -18.21
C ARG A 158 26.44 79.25 -19.60
N LEU A 159 27.54 79.68 -20.23
CA LEU A 159 27.95 79.16 -21.54
C LEU A 159 28.48 77.72 -21.43
N ARG A 160 29.20 77.39 -20.35
CA ARG A 160 29.73 76.04 -20.12
C ARG A 160 28.62 74.99 -19.90
N ALA A 161 27.50 75.38 -19.29
CA ALA A 161 26.33 74.52 -19.10
C ALA A 161 25.59 74.16 -20.41
N LEU A 162 25.79 74.92 -21.49
CA LEU A 162 25.19 74.67 -22.80
C LEU A 162 26.05 73.76 -23.69
N VAL A 163 27.26 73.43 -23.24
CA VAL A 163 28.17 72.55 -24.00
C VAL A 163 27.78 71.08 -23.81
N PRO A 164 27.48 70.33 -24.89
CA PRO A 164 27.20 68.90 -24.80
C PRO A 164 28.43 68.18 -24.29
N SER A 165 28.28 67.59 -23.10
CA SER A 165 29.37 67.01 -22.30
C SER A 165 28.97 65.67 -21.70
N ALA A 166 27.75 65.21 -22.00
CA ALA A 166 27.27 63.90 -21.61
C ALA A 166 28.07 62.83 -22.36
N GLU A 167 28.46 61.78 -21.66
CA GLU A 167 29.09 60.60 -22.27
C GLU A 167 28.16 60.00 -23.34
N CYS A 168 28.65 59.89 -24.58
CA CYS A 168 27.94 59.25 -25.67
C CYS A 168 28.93 58.36 -26.46
N PRO A 169 28.69 57.03 -26.57
CA PRO A 169 27.52 56.29 -26.06
C PRO A 169 27.50 56.13 -24.54
N ILE A 170 26.31 55.91 -23.98
CA ILE A 170 26.10 55.76 -22.53
C ILE A 170 26.89 54.55 -22.02
N ALA A 171 27.75 54.75 -21.02
CA ALA A 171 28.52 53.66 -20.41
C ALA A 171 27.60 52.60 -19.76
N GLU A 172 27.78 51.33 -20.13
CA GLU A 172 26.98 50.19 -19.63
C GLU A 172 27.07 50.03 -18.11
N GLU A 173 28.21 50.36 -17.51
CA GLU A 173 28.42 50.30 -16.06
C GLU A 173 27.52 51.27 -15.28
N ASN A 174 27.33 52.48 -15.83
CA ASN A 174 26.47 53.50 -15.25
C ASN A 174 24.99 53.08 -15.39
N LEU A 175 24.62 52.51 -16.54
CA LEU A 175 23.29 51.92 -16.76
C LEU A 175 22.98 50.78 -15.79
N ALA A 176 23.94 49.91 -15.50
CA ALA A 176 23.81 48.82 -14.53
C ALA A 176 23.60 49.35 -13.10
N LYS A 177 24.24 50.47 -12.74
CA LYS A 177 24.04 51.19 -11.47
C LYS A 177 22.77 52.05 -11.46
N GLY A 178 22.08 52.18 -12.60
CA GLY A 178 20.90 53.02 -12.77
C GLY A 178 21.22 54.51 -12.71
N LEU A 179 22.40 54.91 -13.18
CA LEU A 179 22.85 56.29 -13.29
C LEU A 179 23.02 56.64 -14.77
N LEU A 180 22.54 57.82 -15.16
CA LEU A 180 22.74 58.40 -16.48
C LEU A 180 23.56 59.67 -16.31
N ASP A 181 24.74 59.73 -16.91
CA ASP A 181 25.53 60.95 -16.92
C ASP A 181 25.01 61.92 -17.98
N LEU A 182 24.69 63.15 -17.56
CA LEU A 182 24.26 64.24 -18.44
C LEU A 182 25.39 65.28 -18.64
N GLY A 183 26.62 64.96 -18.24
CA GLY A 183 27.79 65.82 -18.40
C GLY A 183 27.79 66.96 -17.38
N HIS A 184 27.92 68.20 -17.84
CA HIS A 184 27.88 69.41 -16.99
C HIS A 184 26.55 69.59 -16.25
N ALA A 185 25.48 68.90 -16.66
CA ALA A 185 24.21 68.85 -15.93
C ALA A 185 24.19 67.83 -14.77
N GLY A 186 25.28 67.08 -14.59
CA GLY A 186 25.46 66.07 -13.56
C GLY A 186 24.81 64.72 -13.89
N THR A 187 24.87 63.78 -12.95
CA THR A 187 24.34 62.42 -13.11
C THR A 187 22.91 62.27 -12.57
N VAL A 188 22.00 61.67 -13.34
CA VAL A 188 20.61 61.40 -12.94
C VAL A 188 20.40 59.91 -12.66
N GLY A 189 19.82 59.59 -11.50
CA GLY A 189 19.40 58.23 -11.18
C GLY A 189 18.10 57.84 -11.88
N ILE A 190 18.13 56.76 -12.67
CA ILE A 190 16.97 56.18 -13.37
C ILE A 190 16.59 54.85 -12.71
N SER A 191 15.36 54.76 -12.20
CA SER A 191 14.88 53.60 -11.43
C SER A 191 14.45 52.40 -12.28
N CYS A 192 14.20 52.57 -13.58
CA CYS A 192 13.66 51.51 -14.44
C CYS A 192 14.68 50.41 -14.77
N THR A 193 15.99 50.73 -14.79
CA THR A 193 17.04 49.74 -15.03
C THR A 193 17.22 48.80 -13.83
N ARG A 194 17.08 49.32 -12.60
CA ARG A 194 17.14 48.52 -11.36
C ARG A 194 16.00 47.50 -11.26
N LEU A 195 14.78 47.88 -11.66
CA LEU A 195 13.64 46.97 -11.70
C LEU A 195 13.81 45.88 -12.77
N ARG A 196 14.34 46.21 -13.95
CA ARG A 196 14.64 45.24 -15.00
C ARG A 196 15.70 44.23 -14.55
N TRP A 197 16.75 44.71 -13.88
CA TRP A 197 17.80 43.85 -13.32
C TRP A 197 17.26 42.90 -12.25
N LEU A 198 16.48 43.41 -11.28
CA LEU A 198 15.83 42.58 -10.25
C LEU A 198 14.93 41.51 -10.88
N ARG A 199 14.09 41.88 -11.86
CA ARG A 199 13.21 40.94 -12.57
C ARG A 199 14.02 39.84 -13.27
N ASN A 200 15.10 40.21 -13.96
CA ASN A 200 15.95 39.25 -14.66
C ASN A 200 16.66 38.30 -13.67
N LYS A 201 17.11 38.82 -12.52
CA LYS A 201 17.73 38.02 -11.46
C LYS A 201 16.74 37.01 -10.87
N THR A 202 15.52 37.44 -10.53
CA THR A 202 14.48 36.54 -10.01
C THR A 202 14.07 35.49 -11.04
N ALA A 203 13.90 35.88 -12.31
CA ALA A 203 13.58 34.94 -13.39
C ALA A 203 14.69 33.89 -13.58
N HIS A 204 15.96 34.29 -13.47
CA HIS A 204 17.07 33.35 -13.52
C HIS A 204 17.06 32.39 -12.32
N GLN A 205 16.84 32.90 -11.10
CA GLN A 205 16.73 32.06 -9.90
C GLN A 205 15.60 31.03 -9.99
N MET A 206 14.43 31.44 -10.50
CA MET A 206 13.30 30.54 -10.73
C MET A 206 13.64 29.44 -11.74
N LYS A 207 14.33 29.77 -12.84
CA LYS A 207 14.78 28.78 -13.82
C LYS A 207 15.76 27.78 -13.21
N VAL A 208 16.76 28.26 -12.46
CA VAL A 208 17.73 27.38 -11.80
C VAL A 208 17.03 26.44 -10.82
N GLN A 209 16.12 26.94 -9.99
CA GLN A 209 15.35 26.10 -9.07
C GLN A 209 14.48 25.08 -9.79
N HIS A 210 13.87 25.45 -10.91
CA HIS A 210 13.08 24.54 -11.72
C HIS A 210 13.93 23.39 -12.27
N PHE A 211 15.06 23.70 -12.92
CA PHE A 211 15.95 22.67 -13.46
C PHE A 211 16.59 21.83 -12.36
N TYR A 212 16.91 22.42 -11.20
CA TYR A 212 17.41 21.66 -10.06
C TYR A 212 16.37 20.64 -9.55
N LYS A 213 15.10 21.06 -9.40
CA LYS A 213 14.02 20.15 -9.02
C LYS A 213 13.78 19.07 -10.07
N GLN A 214 13.87 19.40 -11.35
CA GLN A 214 13.73 18.45 -12.45
C GLN A 214 14.88 17.43 -12.46
N LEU A 215 16.13 17.87 -12.31
CA LEU A 215 17.27 16.96 -12.22
C LEU A 215 17.18 16.06 -10.97
N LEU A 216 16.68 16.58 -9.86
CA LEU A 216 16.41 15.77 -8.67
C LEU A 216 15.31 14.74 -8.92
N SER A 217 14.19 15.13 -9.55
CA SER A 217 13.15 14.16 -9.89
C SER A 217 13.70 13.08 -10.82
N ASP A 218 14.45 13.46 -11.85
CA ASP A 218 15.02 12.53 -12.80
C ASP A 218 16.02 11.58 -12.11
N ALA A 219 16.91 12.10 -11.26
CA ALA A 219 17.86 11.32 -10.48
C ALA A 219 17.18 10.33 -9.51
N VAL A 220 16.04 10.71 -8.92
CA VAL A 220 15.26 9.82 -8.07
C VAL A 220 14.73 8.62 -8.85
N TRP A 221 14.53 8.72 -10.16
CA TRP A 221 14.07 7.61 -11.02
C TRP A 221 15.18 6.87 -11.76
N VAL A 222 16.44 7.27 -11.65
CA VAL A 222 17.56 6.54 -12.29
C VAL A 222 17.71 5.14 -11.68
N PRO A 223 17.78 4.06 -12.48
CA PRO A 223 18.05 2.71 -12.01
C PRO A 223 19.31 2.58 -11.15
N LEU A 224 19.32 1.60 -10.23
CA LEU A 224 20.53 1.28 -9.46
C LEU A 224 21.49 0.46 -10.31
N ASP A 225 22.77 0.84 -10.27
CA ASP A 225 23.86 0.00 -10.79
C ASP A 225 24.18 -1.11 -9.78
N LEU A 226 23.32 -2.12 -9.77
CA LEU A 226 23.40 -3.25 -8.85
C LEU A 226 24.69 -4.07 -9.04
N PRO A 227 25.16 -4.36 -10.27
CA PRO A 227 26.44 -5.05 -10.44
C PRO A 227 27.61 -4.33 -9.78
N SER A 228 27.70 -3.00 -9.91
CA SER A 228 28.76 -2.22 -9.25
C SER A 228 28.61 -2.20 -7.73
N LEU A 229 27.37 -2.12 -7.22
CA LEU A 229 27.11 -2.18 -5.78
C LEU A 229 27.53 -3.54 -5.19
N VAL A 230 27.14 -4.63 -5.85
CA VAL A 230 27.47 -6.01 -5.47
C VAL A 230 29.00 -6.23 -5.51
N ALA A 231 29.68 -5.76 -6.56
CA ALA A 231 31.13 -5.84 -6.68
C ALA A 231 31.87 -5.07 -5.56
N LYS A 232 31.33 -3.92 -5.14
CA LYS A 232 31.94 -3.09 -4.09
C LYS A 232 31.83 -3.73 -2.71
N HIS A 233 30.67 -4.29 -2.39
CA HIS A 233 30.31 -4.71 -1.04
C HIS A 233 30.50 -6.20 -0.72
N LEU A 234 30.75 -7.07 -1.69
CA LEU A 234 31.09 -8.47 -1.39
C LEU A 234 32.55 -8.62 -0.93
N PRO A 235 32.80 -9.18 0.27
CA PRO A 235 34.13 -9.53 0.72
C PRO A 235 34.53 -10.91 0.16
N GLY A 236 35.44 -10.95 -0.83
CA GLY A 236 36.06 -12.20 -1.28
C GLY A 236 36.78 -12.11 -2.63
N ARG A 237 37.86 -12.88 -2.81
CA ARG A 237 38.59 -13.05 -4.09
C ARG A 237 37.87 -14.07 -5.01
N ARG A 238 36.60 -13.86 -5.33
CA ARG A 238 35.86 -14.75 -6.24
C ARG A 238 35.82 -14.12 -7.62
N GLU A 239 36.24 -14.85 -8.65
CA GLU A 239 36.24 -14.39 -10.05
C GLU A 239 34.81 -14.28 -10.63
N ARG A 240 33.85 -15.03 -10.08
CA ARG A 240 32.44 -14.99 -10.47
C ARG A 240 31.52 -14.90 -9.26
N VAL A 241 30.57 -13.98 -9.33
CA VAL A 241 29.55 -13.75 -8.30
C VAL A 241 28.17 -13.84 -8.94
N PHE A 242 27.30 -14.65 -8.35
CA PHE A 242 25.89 -14.73 -8.69
C PHE A 242 25.07 -14.21 -7.51
N TRP A 243 24.27 -13.18 -7.75
CA TRP A 243 23.41 -12.58 -6.74
C TRP A 243 21.96 -12.65 -7.22
N LYS A 244 21.07 -13.15 -6.36
CA LYS A 244 19.65 -13.29 -6.70
C LYS A 244 18.81 -12.57 -5.65
N LEU A 245 17.94 -11.69 -6.11
CA LEU A 245 17.01 -10.92 -5.29
C LEU A 245 15.57 -11.23 -5.70
N VAL A 246 14.69 -11.38 -4.72
CA VAL A 246 13.24 -11.48 -4.96
C VAL A 246 12.58 -10.28 -4.29
N LEU A 247 11.89 -9.47 -5.08
CA LEU A 247 11.10 -8.33 -4.65
C LEU A 247 9.65 -8.79 -4.51
N VAL A 248 9.09 -8.64 -3.31
CA VAL A 248 7.69 -8.93 -3.04
C VAL A 248 6.97 -7.59 -2.97
N LEU A 249 6.12 -7.32 -3.96
CA LEU A 249 5.41 -6.05 -4.08
C LEU A 249 3.92 -6.24 -3.74
N PRO A 250 3.27 -5.21 -3.16
CA PRO A 250 1.82 -5.25 -2.92
C PRO A 250 1.08 -5.28 -4.26
N ASP A 251 -0.04 -5.99 -4.30
CA ASP A 251 -0.88 -6.15 -5.49
C ASP A 251 -1.28 -4.78 -6.08
N GLY A 252 -1.04 -4.63 -7.39
CA GLY A 252 -1.26 -3.40 -8.14
C GLY A 252 -2.70 -3.22 -8.63
N GLU A 253 -3.50 -4.30 -8.69
CA GLU A 253 -4.84 -4.24 -9.28
C GLU A 253 -5.88 -3.55 -8.36
N GLU A 254 -5.69 -3.61 -7.03
CA GLU A 254 -6.61 -2.98 -6.06
C GLU A 254 -6.28 -1.51 -5.72
N GLN A 255 -5.13 -0.99 -6.17
CA GLN A 255 -4.62 0.31 -5.72
C GLN A 255 -4.84 1.47 -6.71
N SER A 256 -5.40 2.58 -6.21
CA SER A 256 -5.58 3.81 -6.99
C SER A 256 -4.25 4.35 -7.54
N PRO A 257 -4.24 4.98 -8.73
CA PRO A 257 -3.02 5.40 -9.43
C PRO A 257 -2.16 6.42 -8.67
N GLY A 258 -2.71 7.09 -7.65
CA GLY A 258 -2.00 8.04 -6.79
C GLY A 258 -1.66 7.51 -5.39
N SER A 259 -1.94 6.23 -5.09
CA SER A 259 -1.66 5.69 -3.76
C SER A 259 -0.14 5.64 -3.49
N PRO A 260 0.31 5.99 -2.27
CA PRO A 260 1.73 5.91 -1.90
C PRO A 260 2.33 4.51 -2.09
N GLY A 261 1.53 3.46 -1.86
CA GLY A 261 1.93 2.07 -2.05
C GLY A 261 2.29 1.75 -3.50
N ARG A 262 1.45 2.18 -4.45
CA ARG A 262 1.71 2.02 -5.89
C ARG A 262 2.89 2.85 -6.39
N ILE A 263 3.04 4.08 -5.89
CA ILE A 263 4.19 4.93 -6.24
C ILE A 263 5.50 4.29 -5.75
N LEU A 264 5.52 3.73 -4.54
CA LEU A 264 6.67 3.01 -4.01
C LEU A 264 6.97 1.73 -4.79
N ALA A 265 5.94 0.95 -5.14
CA ALA A 265 6.10 -0.26 -5.93
C ALA A 265 6.70 0.04 -7.31
N ASN A 266 6.17 1.06 -8.00
CA ASN A 266 6.70 1.52 -9.29
C ASN A 266 8.14 2.04 -9.15
N TRP A 267 8.43 2.79 -8.10
CA TRP A 267 9.79 3.28 -7.83
C TRP A 267 10.78 2.15 -7.60
N LEU A 268 10.41 1.14 -6.81
CA LEU A 268 11.24 -0.05 -6.59
C LEU A 268 11.45 -0.82 -7.89
N GLN A 269 10.39 -1.04 -8.68
CA GLN A 269 10.52 -1.68 -9.98
C GLN A 269 11.52 -0.94 -10.86
N VAL A 270 11.39 0.38 -11.01
CA VAL A 270 12.33 1.20 -11.81
C VAL A 270 13.75 1.18 -11.24
N LYS A 271 13.92 1.15 -9.92
CA LYS A 271 15.26 1.09 -9.29
C LYS A 271 15.99 -0.22 -9.55
N PHE A 272 15.25 -1.31 -9.66
CA PHE A 272 15.81 -2.64 -9.88
C PHE A 272 15.70 -3.10 -11.34
N MET A 273 14.96 -2.39 -12.18
CA MET A 273 14.92 -2.57 -13.63
C MET A 273 16.09 -1.84 -14.26
N GLY A 274 16.88 -2.52 -15.10
CA GLY A 274 18.07 -1.93 -15.71
C GLY A 274 17.78 -0.83 -16.71
N GLY A 275 18.83 -0.20 -17.24
CA GLY A 275 18.71 0.78 -18.34
C GLY A 275 18.28 0.15 -19.68
N ASP A 276 18.29 -1.18 -19.74
CA ASP A 276 18.09 -2.03 -20.89
C ASP A 276 16.59 -2.35 -21.01
N GLY A 277 15.85 -1.43 -21.64
CA GLY A 277 14.40 -1.49 -21.83
C GLY A 277 13.93 -2.61 -22.76
N SER A 278 14.06 -3.87 -22.34
CA SER A 278 13.29 -4.98 -22.91
C SER A 278 12.16 -5.34 -21.96
N VAL A 279 11.06 -4.59 -22.08
CA VAL A 279 9.73 -5.09 -21.71
C VAL A 279 9.37 -6.12 -22.80
N GLY A 280 10.02 -7.28 -22.73
CA GLY A 280 9.54 -8.45 -23.43
C GLY A 280 8.22 -8.85 -22.78
N ASP A 281 7.17 -8.84 -23.58
CA ASP A 281 5.81 -9.30 -23.29
C ASP A 281 5.84 -10.63 -22.52
N MET A 282 5.89 -10.54 -21.19
CA MET A 282 5.84 -11.70 -20.30
C MET A 282 4.42 -11.73 -19.76
N SER A 283 3.59 -12.51 -20.45
CA SER A 283 2.24 -12.87 -20.09
C SER A 283 2.09 -13.02 -18.57
N SER A 284 1.19 -12.21 -18.00
CA SER A 284 0.72 -12.34 -16.63
C SER A 284 0.07 -13.71 -16.45
N GLU A 285 0.84 -14.68 -15.96
CA GLU A 285 0.26 -15.78 -15.20
C GLU A 285 0.06 -15.26 -13.78
N ALA A 286 -1.19 -14.91 -13.47
CA ALA A 286 -1.60 -14.43 -12.17
C ALA A 286 -1.11 -15.39 -11.07
N GLY A 287 -0.27 -14.88 -10.16
CA GLY A 287 0.24 -15.60 -8.99
C GLY A 287 1.65 -16.18 -9.08
N GLY A 288 2.41 -15.94 -10.17
CA GLY A 288 3.77 -16.46 -10.35
C GLY A 288 4.91 -15.46 -10.05
N ILE A 289 6.04 -15.96 -9.53
CA ILE A 289 7.28 -15.16 -9.41
C ILE A 289 7.89 -14.94 -10.81
N GLN A 290 7.83 -13.70 -11.31
CA GLN A 290 8.36 -13.28 -12.60
C GLN A 290 9.82 -12.81 -12.50
N THR A 291 10.61 -12.92 -13.58
CA THR A 291 11.97 -12.36 -13.61
C THR A 291 11.89 -10.92 -14.11
N LEU A 292 12.26 -9.96 -13.26
CA LEU A 292 12.21 -8.52 -13.54
C LEU A 292 13.42 -8.06 -14.35
N ALA A 293 14.62 -8.50 -13.98
CA ALA A 293 15.85 -8.09 -14.66
C ALA A 293 16.98 -9.10 -14.47
N LEU A 294 17.84 -9.21 -15.48
CA LEU A 294 19.09 -9.95 -15.43
C LEU A 294 20.21 -8.99 -15.81
N PHE A 295 21.18 -8.81 -14.92
CA PHE A 295 22.35 -7.98 -15.16
C PHE A 295 23.59 -8.85 -15.22
N HIS A 296 24.48 -8.51 -16.15
CA HIS A 296 25.82 -9.05 -16.23
C HIS A 296 26.80 -7.88 -16.36
N ALA A 297 27.74 -7.74 -15.44
CA ALA A 297 28.82 -6.76 -15.56
C ALA A 297 30.17 -7.34 -15.16
N LEU A 298 31.21 -6.80 -15.77
CA LEU A 298 32.60 -7.07 -15.39
C LEU A 298 33.09 -5.87 -14.58
N SER A 299 33.52 -6.13 -13.34
CA SER A 299 34.06 -5.09 -12.45
C SER A 299 35.53 -5.39 -12.17
N SER A 300 36.42 -4.42 -12.43
CA SER A 300 37.84 -4.52 -12.05
C SER A 300 38.04 -3.95 -10.66
N LYS A 301 38.60 -4.75 -9.75
CA LYS A 301 38.97 -4.32 -8.40
C LYS A 301 40.45 -4.63 -8.19
N GLY A 302 41.31 -3.67 -8.55
CA GLY A 302 42.76 -3.88 -8.63
C GLY A 302 43.15 -4.76 -9.83
N ASP A 303 44.10 -5.68 -9.66
CA ASP A 303 44.60 -6.58 -10.72
C ASP A 303 43.64 -7.74 -11.09
N GLN A 304 42.47 -7.84 -10.47
CA GLN A 304 41.52 -8.93 -10.69
C GLN A 304 40.19 -8.41 -11.25
N THR A 305 39.72 -9.06 -12.32
CA THR A 305 38.40 -8.83 -12.92
C THR A 305 37.39 -9.81 -12.34
N VAL A 306 36.27 -9.30 -11.82
CA VAL A 306 35.17 -10.08 -11.25
C VAL A 306 33.95 -9.97 -12.16
N ALA A 307 33.41 -11.10 -12.59
CA ALA A 307 32.14 -11.15 -13.30
C ALA A 307 30.98 -11.25 -12.32
N VAL A 308 30.11 -10.24 -12.32
CA VAL A 308 28.94 -10.15 -11.45
C VAL A 308 27.68 -10.36 -12.26
N ASN A 309 26.92 -11.38 -11.88
CA ASN A 309 25.62 -11.71 -12.44
C ASN A 309 24.55 -11.44 -11.38
N VAL A 310 23.60 -10.56 -11.68
CA VAL A 310 22.48 -10.25 -10.79
C VAL A 310 21.18 -10.69 -11.44
N CYS A 311 20.38 -11.49 -10.73
CA CYS A 311 19.04 -11.87 -11.16
C CYS A 311 18.01 -11.30 -10.18
N ILE A 312 17.03 -10.59 -10.71
CA ILE A 312 15.96 -10.00 -9.92
C ILE A 312 14.66 -10.62 -10.34
N LYS A 313 13.91 -11.07 -9.35
CA LYS A 313 12.58 -11.59 -9.53
C LYS A 313 11.57 -10.72 -8.79
N VAL A 314 10.38 -10.58 -9.33
CA VAL A 314 9.25 -9.90 -8.69
C VAL A 314 8.14 -10.91 -8.47
N GLY A 315 7.52 -10.87 -7.30
CA GLY A 315 6.29 -11.58 -7.02
C GLY A 315 5.27 -10.63 -6.40
N GLU A 316 4.01 -10.85 -6.72
CA GLU A 316 2.88 -10.19 -6.07
C GLU A 316 2.45 -11.06 -4.89
N ASN A 317 2.24 -10.44 -3.73
CA ASN A 317 1.72 -11.15 -2.57
C ASN A 317 0.30 -10.63 -2.30
N PRO A 318 -0.73 -11.49 -2.33
CA PRO A 318 -1.97 -11.17 -1.64
C PRO A 318 -1.63 -11.14 -0.16
N VAL A 319 -1.59 -9.96 0.44
CA VAL A 319 -1.35 -9.82 1.88
C VAL A 319 -2.57 -10.36 2.62
N TYR A 320 -2.62 -11.68 2.81
CA TYR A 320 -3.16 -12.27 4.03
C TYR A 320 -1.99 -12.42 5.00
N LEU A 321 -1.69 -11.34 5.70
CA LEU A 321 -0.96 -11.39 6.96
C LEU A 321 -1.88 -12.12 7.96
N LEU A 322 -1.82 -13.45 7.96
CA LEU A 322 -2.23 -14.25 9.12
C LEU A 322 -1.05 -14.25 10.10
N LEU A 323 -1.15 -13.37 11.09
CA LEU A 323 -0.62 -13.62 12.43
C LEU A 323 -1.70 -14.31 13.25
#